data_AF-A0A947PGS7-F1
#
_entry.id   AF-A0A947PGS7-F1
#
_cell.length_a   1.000
_cell.length_b   1.000
_cell.length_c   1.000
_cell.angle_alpha   90.00
_cell.angle_beta   90.00
_cell.angle_gamma   90.00
#
_symmetry.space_group_name_H-M   'P 1'
#
loop_
_entity.id
_entity.type
_entity.pdbx_description
1 polymer ?
#
loop_
_entity_poly.entity_id
_entity_poly.type
_entity_poly.pdbx_seq_one_letter_code
_entity_poly.pdbx_strand_id
1 'polypeptide(L)'
;MTGLALLALVFTQSDPVYRFRISIAPLPLGAIAFAAVGAVGGGSLVTDLWFALGWYSLPWGVSKALIQGILASFLFLTILLWLTFAFALPPRFGRTNSEKFLAAIYRGLAFGGDGALSAIAFELRRSCSTIIASCNKPGNLLPGSAKSWASKEKACAVDVLRLIADRRLCRHIVAASPGTAIGLMQEATQQRVFRAPLGQFSQNITIEALKNRESPLHYEDDLSNSGLLSRIQPFTRAMYGSFELVEGSSEAMCSALDLDYRETDDLKANEWEAYGRALTTTTADFFKSKNCDSKSYVLNRSIENIVTSTNKIYMINGLSDWQLWRDEWSKLRSAMSVIETIIRQIDENQKTPDRKYINIEKKHYQRDFVDIICEALFEIMFNVASVKHPTDTAWSIQHNTFWTKIDRSSRNSKTWKVVNARFSRLAIKEISGMRKYANFRQIKIVGLLLNVFGVHEKLENPWNSDFAFLRRYVIALTKKTYLKIVAEQPHVAEAALIGSVTFDAERKRLIKTYAQGLSFEPSREYLDLDDWDPSRGEKL
;
A
#
# COMPACT_ATOMS: atom_id res chain seq x y z
N MET A 1 -4.48 -52.37 17.54
CA MET A 1 -3.81 -51.94 16.29
C MET A 1 -4.81 -51.34 15.29
N THR A 2 -5.85 -52.07 14.89
CA THR A 2 -6.87 -51.61 13.92
C THR A 2 -7.60 -50.33 14.32
N GLY A 3 -7.99 -50.18 15.59
CA GLY A 3 -8.65 -48.94 16.07
C GLY A 3 -7.77 -47.69 15.97
N LEU A 4 -6.45 -47.81 16.23
CA LEU A 4 -5.51 -46.69 16.16
C LEU A 4 -5.20 -46.29 14.70
N ALA A 5 -5.13 -47.27 13.80
CA ALA A 5 -5.00 -47.05 12.35
C ALA A 5 -6.24 -46.34 11.77
N LEU A 6 -7.43 -46.76 12.18
CA LEU A 6 -8.69 -46.18 11.72
C LEU A 6 -8.89 -44.76 12.26
N LEU A 7 -8.54 -44.52 13.53
CA LEU A 7 -8.60 -43.20 14.14
C LEU A 7 -7.59 -42.23 13.51
N ALA A 8 -6.35 -42.67 13.26
CA ALA A 8 -5.37 -41.85 12.53
C ALA A 8 -5.82 -41.52 11.10
N LEU A 9 -6.46 -42.45 10.40
CA LEU A 9 -6.95 -42.24 9.04
C LEU A 9 -8.17 -41.30 9.01
N VAL A 10 -9.09 -41.43 9.97
CA VAL A 10 -10.25 -40.54 10.11
C VAL A 10 -9.82 -39.11 10.44
N PHE A 11 -8.94 -38.92 11.44
CA PHE A 11 -8.47 -37.58 11.84
C PHE A 11 -7.67 -36.87 10.74
N THR A 12 -6.91 -37.63 9.94
CA THR A 12 -6.11 -37.06 8.85
C THR A 12 -6.92 -36.76 7.59
N GLN A 13 -8.11 -37.36 7.44
CA GLN A 13 -9.08 -37.05 6.37
C GLN A 13 -10.02 -35.90 6.75
N SER A 14 -10.34 -35.75 8.05
CA SER A 14 -11.30 -34.75 8.53
C SER A 14 -10.70 -33.34 8.66
N ASP A 15 -9.44 -33.22 9.07
CA ASP A 15 -8.79 -31.92 9.23
C ASP A 15 -8.08 -31.49 7.92
N PRO A 16 -8.42 -30.31 7.36
CA PRO A 16 -7.78 -29.79 6.16
C PRO A 16 -6.24 -29.65 6.26
N VAL A 17 -5.70 -29.40 7.46
CA VAL A 17 -4.24 -29.26 7.69
C VAL A 17 -3.52 -30.58 7.43
N TYR A 18 -4.00 -31.66 8.01
CA TYR A 18 -3.37 -32.98 7.84
C TYR A 18 -3.55 -33.50 6.43
N ARG A 19 -4.72 -33.27 5.82
CA ARG A 19 -4.97 -33.60 4.42
C ARG A 19 -3.99 -32.89 3.49
N PHE A 20 -3.70 -31.62 3.74
CA PHE A 20 -2.69 -30.88 2.99
C PHE A 20 -1.29 -31.49 3.17
N ARG A 21 -0.85 -31.72 4.41
CA ARG A 21 0.47 -32.31 4.72
C ARG A 21 0.70 -33.66 4.03
N ILE A 22 -0.30 -34.54 4.03
CA ILE A 22 -0.20 -35.86 3.38
C ILE A 22 -0.13 -35.71 1.86
N SER A 23 -0.89 -34.76 1.28
CA SER A 23 -0.91 -34.56 -0.17
C SER A 23 0.42 -34.08 -0.75
N ILE A 24 1.23 -33.37 0.05
CA ILE A 24 2.53 -32.83 -0.36
C ILE A 24 3.72 -33.72 0.07
N ALA A 25 3.45 -34.90 0.64
CA ALA A 25 4.49 -35.83 1.04
C ALA A 25 5.30 -36.34 -0.20
N PRO A 26 6.63 -36.48 -0.08
CA PRO A 26 7.47 -36.91 -1.20
C PRO A 26 7.09 -38.32 -1.68
N LEU A 27 6.68 -39.19 -0.75
CA LEU A 27 6.22 -40.54 -1.03
C LEU A 27 4.70 -40.58 -1.25
N PRO A 28 4.17 -41.48 -2.12
CA PRO A 28 2.73 -41.66 -2.31
C PRO A 28 2.12 -42.42 -1.13
N LEU A 29 2.05 -41.78 0.04
CA LEU A 29 1.61 -42.41 1.31
C LEU A 29 0.28 -43.13 1.17
N GLY A 30 -0.70 -42.56 0.46
CA GLY A 30 -1.99 -43.19 0.21
C GLY A 30 -1.90 -44.53 -0.52
N ALA A 31 -1.07 -44.60 -1.58
CA ALA A 31 -0.86 -45.84 -2.32
C ALA A 31 -0.09 -46.88 -1.50
N ILE A 32 0.90 -46.44 -0.73
CA ILE A 32 1.69 -47.31 0.16
C ILE A 32 0.77 -47.89 1.26
N ALA A 33 -0.04 -47.06 1.90
CA ALA A 33 -0.97 -47.51 2.94
C ALA A 33 -2.02 -48.46 2.37
N PHE A 34 -2.60 -48.16 1.20
CA PHE A 34 -3.57 -49.05 0.54
C PHE A 34 -2.94 -50.40 0.19
N ALA A 35 -1.75 -50.40 -0.43
CA ALA A 35 -1.01 -51.62 -0.74
C ALA A 35 -0.62 -52.41 0.52
N ALA A 36 -0.19 -51.72 1.59
CA ALA A 36 0.16 -52.35 2.85
C ALA A 36 -1.05 -53.01 3.52
N VAL A 37 -2.21 -52.35 3.54
CA VAL A 37 -3.45 -52.94 4.08
C VAL A 37 -3.86 -54.18 3.27
N GLY A 38 -3.80 -54.11 1.94
CA GLY A 38 -4.10 -55.26 1.07
C GLY A 38 -3.13 -56.43 1.28
N ALA A 39 -1.82 -56.16 1.30
CA ALA A 39 -0.79 -57.16 1.47
C ALA A 39 -0.83 -57.81 2.86
N VAL A 40 -1.06 -57.02 3.92
CA VAL A 40 -1.15 -57.53 5.30
C VAL A 40 -2.45 -58.28 5.52
N GLY A 41 -3.58 -57.77 5.03
CA GLY A 41 -4.87 -58.46 5.14
C GLY A 41 -4.89 -59.77 4.36
N GLY A 42 -4.49 -59.75 3.08
CA GLY A 42 -4.39 -60.94 2.25
C GLY A 42 -3.33 -61.92 2.76
N GLY A 43 -2.15 -61.41 3.16
CA GLY A 43 -1.08 -62.21 3.75
C GLY A 43 -1.49 -62.90 5.04
N SER A 44 -2.26 -62.22 5.91
CA SER A 44 -2.79 -62.83 7.13
C SER A 44 -3.78 -63.95 6.81
N LEU A 45 -4.72 -63.73 5.89
CA LEU A 45 -5.70 -64.75 5.49
C LEU A 45 -5.04 -65.97 4.86
N VAL A 46 -4.07 -65.77 3.96
CA VAL A 46 -3.29 -66.86 3.34
C VAL A 46 -2.48 -67.61 4.40
N THR A 47 -1.86 -66.89 5.34
CA THR A 47 -1.12 -67.51 6.46
C THR A 47 -2.07 -68.34 7.33
N ASP A 48 -3.24 -67.80 7.68
CA ASP A 48 -4.24 -68.51 8.48
C ASP A 48 -4.76 -69.77 7.76
N LEU A 49 -5.05 -69.67 6.46
CA LEU A 49 -5.50 -70.80 5.64
C LEU A 49 -4.40 -71.86 5.47
N TRP A 50 -3.16 -71.44 5.25
CA TRP A 50 -2.00 -72.33 5.10
C TRP A 50 -1.80 -73.20 6.34
N PHE A 51 -1.77 -72.58 7.53
CA PHE A 51 -1.61 -73.30 8.79
C PHE A 51 -2.85 -74.11 9.16
N ALA A 52 -4.07 -73.68 8.79
CA ALA A 52 -5.30 -74.42 9.02
C ALA A 52 -5.42 -75.68 8.15
N LEU A 53 -4.95 -75.63 6.90
CA LEU A 53 -4.96 -76.76 5.96
C LEU A 53 -3.75 -77.70 6.11
N GLY A 54 -2.82 -77.40 7.02
CA GLY A 54 -1.63 -78.22 7.25
C GLY A 54 -0.68 -78.29 6.05
N TRP A 55 -0.68 -77.28 5.18
CA TRP A 55 0.21 -77.25 4.02
C TRP A 55 1.68 -77.25 4.47
N TYR A 56 2.50 -78.07 3.81
CA TYR A 56 3.87 -78.44 4.15
C TYR A 56 4.62 -77.30 4.85
N SER A 57 4.99 -77.50 6.13
CA SER A 57 5.81 -76.55 6.86
C SER A 57 7.15 -76.44 6.16
N LEU A 58 7.50 -75.26 5.64
CA LEU A 58 8.82 -75.02 5.06
C LEU A 58 9.89 -75.50 6.08
N PRO A 59 10.98 -76.15 5.62
CA PRO A 59 11.98 -76.79 6.50
C PRO A 59 12.78 -75.82 7.40
N TRP A 60 12.41 -74.53 7.42
CA TRP A 60 13.15 -73.42 8.04
C TRP A 60 12.58 -73.00 9.40
N GLY A 61 11.64 -73.76 10.00
CA GLY A 61 11.19 -73.54 11.38
C GLY A 61 10.44 -72.21 11.62
N VAL A 62 9.84 -71.62 10.58
CA VAL A 62 9.14 -70.34 10.68
C VAL A 62 7.77 -70.54 11.33
N SER A 63 7.58 -69.97 12.53
CA SER A 63 6.29 -70.05 13.23
C SER A 63 5.26 -69.09 12.63
N LYS A 64 3.97 -69.45 12.74
CA LYS A 64 2.84 -68.56 12.38
C LYS A 64 2.98 -67.17 13.02
N ALA A 65 3.40 -67.14 14.29
CA ALA A 65 3.62 -65.92 15.04
C ALA A 65 4.72 -65.03 14.43
N LEU A 66 5.76 -65.63 13.85
CA LEU A 66 6.84 -64.88 13.21
C LEU A 66 6.37 -64.21 11.92
N ILE A 67 5.61 -64.91 11.07
CA ILE A 67 5.04 -64.34 9.84
C ILE A 67 4.04 -63.22 10.17
N GLN A 68 3.12 -63.48 11.12
CA GLN A 68 2.16 -62.46 11.57
C GLN A 68 2.86 -61.28 12.23
N GLY A 69 3.94 -61.50 12.97
CA GLY A 69 4.78 -60.45 13.56
C GLY A 69 5.45 -59.56 12.52
N ILE A 70 5.98 -60.14 11.43
CA ILE A 70 6.57 -59.37 10.31
C ILE A 70 5.50 -58.54 9.61
N LEU A 71 4.33 -59.12 9.30
CA LEU A 71 3.22 -58.41 8.67
C LEU A 71 2.70 -57.26 9.57
N ALA A 72 2.56 -57.51 10.86
CA ALA A 72 2.17 -56.50 11.84
C ALA A 72 3.21 -55.38 11.98
N SER A 73 4.50 -55.73 11.97
CA SER A 73 5.61 -54.75 12.01
C SER A 73 5.62 -53.86 10.77
N PHE A 74 5.43 -54.43 9.58
CA PHE A 74 5.34 -53.67 8.34
C PHE A 74 4.15 -52.69 8.33
N LEU A 75 2.97 -53.14 8.78
CA LEU A 75 1.80 -52.26 8.94
C LEU A 75 2.08 -51.13 9.94
N PHE A 76 2.69 -51.48 11.08
CA PHE A 76 3.04 -50.52 12.13
C PHE A 76 4.02 -49.45 11.61
N LEU A 77 5.07 -49.85 10.88
CA LEU A 77 6.02 -48.93 10.26
C LEU A 77 5.35 -48.00 9.24
N THR A 78 4.40 -48.53 8.46
CA THR A 78 3.62 -47.73 7.49
C THR A 78 2.78 -46.66 8.19
N ILE A 79 2.10 -47.03 9.29
CA ILE A 79 1.33 -46.09 10.12
C ILE A 79 2.26 -45.07 10.78
N LEU A 80 3.42 -45.49 11.28
CA LEU A 80 4.39 -44.61 11.92
C LEU A 80 4.98 -43.60 10.94
N LEU A 81 5.27 -44.03 9.70
CA LEU A 81 5.68 -43.14 8.61
C LEU A 81 4.59 -42.10 8.28
N TRP A 82 3.32 -42.54 8.23
CA TRP A 82 2.18 -41.65 8.02
C TRP A 82 2.05 -40.61 9.13
N LEU A 83 2.10 -41.05 10.39
CA LEU A 83 2.04 -40.17 11.56
C LEU A 83 3.22 -39.21 11.62
N THR A 84 4.39 -39.64 11.16
CA THR A 84 5.59 -38.80 11.10
C THR A 84 5.36 -37.63 10.14
N PHE A 85 4.86 -37.87 8.92
CA PHE A 85 4.58 -36.78 7.98
C PHE A 85 3.32 -35.97 8.33
N ALA A 86 2.33 -36.57 8.98
CA ALA A 86 1.13 -35.85 9.40
C ALA A 86 1.40 -34.92 10.61
N PHE A 87 2.19 -35.37 11.59
CA PHE A 87 2.33 -34.67 12.88
C PHE A 87 3.77 -34.22 13.20
N ALA A 88 4.76 -35.11 13.11
CA ALA A 88 6.10 -34.86 13.67
C ALA A 88 7.01 -34.03 12.76
N LEU A 89 7.10 -34.40 11.48
CA LEU A 89 7.99 -33.84 10.47
C LEU A 89 7.20 -33.58 9.18
N PRO A 90 6.30 -32.59 9.18
CA PRO A 90 5.52 -32.33 7.99
C PRO A 90 6.41 -31.81 6.86
N PRO A 91 6.13 -32.28 5.63
CA PRO A 91 6.92 -31.97 4.45
C PRO A 91 6.96 -30.47 4.16
N ARG A 92 8.14 -29.99 3.74
CA ARG A 92 8.38 -28.63 3.23
C ARG A 92 8.55 -28.66 1.72
N PHE A 93 8.35 -27.53 1.06
CA PHE A 93 8.62 -27.40 -0.36
C PHE A 93 10.09 -27.71 -0.68
N GLY A 94 10.33 -28.55 -1.69
CA GLY A 94 11.64 -28.82 -2.26
C GLY A 94 11.58 -29.69 -3.51
N ARG A 95 12.74 -30.11 -4.00
CA ARG A 95 12.90 -30.88 -5.26
C ARG A 95 11.97 -32.08 -5.41
N THR A 96 11.83 -32.89 -4.36
CA THR A 96 11.13 -34.18 -4.42
C THR A 96 9.61 -34.08 -4.34
N ASN A 97 9.06 -32.94 -3.92
CA ASN A 97 7.62 -32.74 -3.78
C ASN A 97 7.09 -31.47 -4.45
N SER A 98 7.92 -30.71 -5.18
CA SER A 98 7.54 -29.43 -5.81
C SER A 98 6.26 -29.49 -6.65
N GLU A 99 6.13 -30.47 -7.55
CA GLU A 99 4.93 -30.66 -8.38
C GLU A 99 3.69 -31.02 -7.54
N LYS A 100 3.85 -31.90 -6.53
CA LYS A 100 2.77 -32.28 -5.61
C LYS A 100 2.31 -31.10 -4.76
N PHE A 101 3.26 -30.28 -4.31
CA PHE A 101 3.01 -29.08 -3.52
C PHE A 101 2.20 -28.06 -4.31
N LEU A 102 2.62 -27.79 -5.55
CA LEU A 102 1.89 -26.91 -6.46
C LEU A 102 0.47 -27.44 -6.72
N ALA A 103 0.33 -28.73 -7.03
CA ALA A 103 -0.98 -29.34 -7.28
C ALA A 103 -1.89 -29.31 -6.05
N ALA A 104 -1.36 -29.47 -4.85
CA ALA A 104 -2.12 -29.39 -3.60
C ALA A 104 -2.67 -27.98 -3.36
N ILE A 105 -1.85 -26.95 -3.56
CA ILE A 105 -2.28 -25.54 -3.45
C ILE A 105 -3.34 -25.25 -4.50
N TYR A 106 -3.10 -25.62 -5.76
CA TYR A 106 -4.06 -25.39 -6.84
C TYR A 106 -5.43 -26.03 -6.54
N ARG A 107 -5.44 -27.31 -6.13
CA ARG A 107 -6.70 -27.99 -5.75
C ARG A 107 -7.38 -27.34 -4.56
N GLY A 108 -6.60 -26.90 -3.57
CA GLY A 108 -7.13 -26.19 -2.41
C GLY A 108 -7.78 -24.86 -2.78
N LEU A 109 -7.21 -24.12 -3.73
CA LEU A 109 -7.78 -22.86 -4.22
C LEU A 109 -8.98 -23.07 -5.12
N ALA A 110 -8.94 -24.07 -6.01
CA ALA A 110 -10.01 -24.33 -6.97
C ALA A 110 -11.25 -24.98 -6.35
N PHE A 111 -11.05 -25.89 -5.39
CA PHE A 111 -12.12 -26.75 -4.86
C PHE A 111 -12.26 -26.70 -3.33
N GLY A 112 -11.36 -26.02 -2.62
CA GLY A 112 -11.40 -25.95 -1.16
C GLY A 112 -12.35 -24.86 -0.65
N GLY A 113 -12.98 -25.11 0.50
CA GLY A 113 -13.67 -24.10 1.29
C GLY A 113 -12.72 -23.34 2.23
N ASP A 114 -13.28 -22.46 3.08
CA ASP A 114 -12.50 -21.58 3.97
C ASP A 114 -11.54 -22.31 4.92
N GLY A 115 -11.92 -23.51 5.40
CA GLY A 115 -11.05 -24.33 6.24
C GLY A 115 -9.79 -24.81 5.50
N ALA A 116 -9.91 -25.13 4.20
CA ALA A 116 -8.76 -25.53 3.39
C ALA A 116 -7.84 -24.35 3.09
N LEU A 117 -8.39 -23.17 2.83
CA LEU A 117 -7.62 -21.95 2.60
C LEU A 117 -6.86 -21.51 3.85
N SER A 118 -7.51 -21.55 5.02
CA SER A 118 -6.85 -21.27 6.31
C SER A 118 -5.71 -22.27 6.60
N ALA A 119 -5.92 -23.56 6.31
CA ALA A 119 -4.89 -24.58 6.48
C ALA A 119 -3.69 -24.34 5.55
N ILE A 120 -3.93 -24.03 4.27
CA ILE A 120 -2.88 -23.68 3.31
C ILE A 120 -2.13 -22.43 3.77
N ALA A 121 -2.85 -21.38 4.17
CA ALA A 121 -2.27 -20.15 4.68
C ALA A 121 -1.29 -20.41 5.83
N PHE A 122 -1.64 -21.28 6.77
CA PHE A 122 -0.77 -21.64 7.89
C PHE A 122 0.43 -22.50 7.48
N GLU A 123 0.22 -23.53 6.66
CA GLU A 123 1.27 -24.48 6.28
C GLU A 123 2.31 -23.88 5.32
N LEU A 124 1.91 -22.91 4.50
CA LEU A 124 2.82 -22.18 3.61
C LEU A 124 4.01 -21.58 4.36
N ARG A 125 3.80 -21.10 5.59
CA ARG A 125 4.85 -20.49 6.43
C ARG A 125 6.11 -21.34 6.55
N ARG A 126 5.95 -22.66 6.64
CA ARG A 126 7.07 -23.60 6.84
C ARG A 126 7.96 -23.75 5.61
N SER A 127 7.44 -23.33 4.45
CA SER A 127 8.10 -23.47 3.15
C SER A 127 8.58 -22.13 2.59
N CYS A 128 8.36 -21.00 3.27
CA CYS A 128 8.76 -19.67 2.78
C CYS A 128 10.23 -19.62 2.37
N SER A 129 11.14 -20.05 3.26
CA SER A 129 12.57 -19.99 3.00
C SER A 129 12.99 -20.79 1.77
N THR A 130 12.48 -22.01 1.60
CA THR A 130 12.84 -22.88 0.47
C THR A 130 12.20 -22.44 -0.85
N ILE A 131 10.97 -21.92 -0.82
CA ILE A 131 10.30 -21.33 -1.99
C ILE A 131 11.11 -20.13 -2.50
N ILE A 132 11.46 -19.20 -1.62
CA ILE A 132 12.24 -18.00 -1.98
C ILE A 132 13.66 -18.38 -2.45
N ALA A 133 14.33 -19.31 -1.76
CA ALA A 133 15.65 -19.78 -2.16
C ALA A 133 15.65 -20.38 -3.57
N SER A 134 14.59 -21.11 -3.92
CA SER A 134 14.40 -21.68 -5.26
C SER A 134 14.25 -20.62 -6.36
N CYS A 135 13.89 -19.38 -5.98
CA CYS A 135 13.83 -18.24 -6.89
C CYS A 135 15.20 -17.53 -7.06
N ASN A 136 16.21 -17.82 -6.23
CA ASN A 136 17.50 -17.11 -6.22
C ASN A 136 18.53 -17.68 -7.24
N LYS A 137 18.54 -17.13 -8.48
CA LYS A 137 19.63 -17.09 -9.51
C LYS A 137 20.08 -18.37 -10.29
N PRO A 138 20.83 -18.23 -11.42
CA PRO A 138 21.31 -17.00 -12.09
C PRO A 138 20.72 -16.74 -13.48
N GLY A 139 20.79 -15.47 -13.92
CA GLY A 139 20.66 -15.07 -15.31
C GLY A 139 19.70 -13.90 -15.52
N ASN A 140 20.24 -12.77 -15.98
CA ASN A 140 19.48 -11.77 -16.73
C ASN A 140 18.83 -12.47 -17.93
N LEU A 141 17.62 -12.99 -17.78
CA LEU A 141 16.81 -13.37 -18.92
C LEU A 141 16.19 -12.08 -19.45
N LEU A 142 16.93 -11.42 -20.33
CA LEU A 142 16.31 -10.52 -21.30
C LEU A 142 15.14 -11.26 -21.97
N PRO A 143 14.01 -10.59 -22.20
CA PRO A 143 12.91 -11.21 -22.93
C PRO A 143 13.42 -11.59 -24.33
N GLY A 144 13.52 -12.89 -24.61
CA GLY A 144 13.98 -13.42 -25.89
C GLY A 144 15.12 -14.44 -25.84
N SER A 145 15.78 -14.68 -24.70
CA SER A 145 16.78 -15.77 -24.60
C SER A 145 16.11 -17.13 -24.33
N ALA A 146 15.65 -17.74 -25.42
CA ALA A 146 15.23 -19.13 -25.43
C ALA A 146 16.43 -20.07 -25.22
N LYS A 147 16.62 -20.55 -23.98
CA LYS A 147 17.06 -21.91 -23.56
C LYS A 147 17.87 -21.88 -22.27
N SER A 148 17.23 -22.28 -21.17
CA SER A 148 17.79 -23.23 -20.21
C SER A 148 16.66 -23.59 -19.25
N TRP A 149 16.34 -24.87 -19.16
CA TRP A 149 15.27 -25.38 -18.31
C TRP A 149 15.50 -24.86 -16.89
N ALA A 150 14.64 -23.95 -16.42
CA ALA A 150 14.51 -23.73 -14.99
C ALA A 150 14.32 -25.11 -14.36
N SER A 151 15.08 -25.43 -13.30
CA SER A 151 14.83 -26.67 -12.57
C SER A 151 13.33 -26.77 -12.30
N LYS A 152 12.71 -27.94 -12.47
CA LYS A 152 11.26 -28.11 -12.27
C LYS A 152 10.79 -27.49 -10.94
N GLU A 153 11.64 -27.59 -9.91
CA GLU A 153 11.51 -26.91 -8.62
C GLU A 153 11.34 -25.39 -8.75
N LYS A 154 12.17 -24.69 -9.52
CA LYS A 154 12.08 -23.24 -9.74
C LYS A 154 10.79 -22.85 -10.47
N ALA A 155 10.40 -23.60 -11.50
CA ALA A 155 9.14 -23.35 -12.20
C ALA A 155 7.95 -23.49 -11.24
N CYS A 156 7.92 -24.57 -10.45
CA CYS A 156 6.91 -24.77 -9.41
C CYS A 156 6.95 -23.67 -8.34
N ALA A 157 8.11 -23.22 -7.90
CA ALA A 157 8.22 -22.15 -6.90
C ALA A 157 7.63 -20.82 -7.40
N VAL A 158 7.94 -20.45 -8.65
CA VAL A 158 7.36 -19.27 -9.31
C VAL A 158 5.85 -19.39 -9.42
N ASP A 159 5.34 -20.55 -9.83
CA ASP A 159 3.90 -20.77 -9.96
C ASP A 159 3.18 -20.83 -8.60
N VAL A 160 3.82 -21.37 -7.56
CA VAL A 160 3.32 -21.31 -6.18
C VAL A 160 3.17 -19.86 -5.75
N LEU A 161 4.19 -19.02 -5.93
CA LEU A 161 4.14 -17.60 -5.55
C LEU A 161 3.03 -16.83 -6.29
N ARG A 162 2.77 -17.18 -7.55
CA ARG A 162 1.66 -16.62 -8.33
C ARG A 162 0.30 -17.12 -7.85
N LEU A 163 0.16 -18.40 -7.54
CA LEU A 163 -1.09 -18.98 -7.05
C LEU A 163 -1.47 -18.43 -5.67
N ILE A 164 -0.50 -18.25 -4.78
CA ILE A 164 -0.79 -17.72 -3.44
C ILE A 164 -1.20 -16.25 -3.45
N ALA A 165 -1.00 -15.55 -4.57
CA ALA A 165 -1.53 -14.20 -4.79
C ALA A 165 -3.04 -14.19 -5.01
N ASP A 166 -3.75 -15.32 -5.01
CA ASP A 166 -5.21 -15.35 -5.04
C ASP A 166 -5.79 -14.52 -3.88
N ARG A 167 -6.72 -13.62 -4.21
CA ARG A 167 -7.27 -12.66 -3.27
C ARG A 167 -8.03 -13.32 -2.10
N ARG A 168 -8.70 -14.46 -2.33
CA ARG A 168 -9.41 -15.19 -1.27
C ARG A 168 -8.41 -15.77 -0.28
N LEU A 169 -7.30 -16.32 -0.77
CA LEU A 169 -6.24 -16.80 0.10
C LEU A 169 -5.55 -15.65 0.85
N CYS A 170 -5.25 -14.52 0.18
CA CYS A 170 -4.67 -13.34 0.84
C CYS A 170 -5.55 -12.85 2.01
N ARG A 171 -6.87 -12.84 1.86
CA ARG A 171 -7.81 -12.50 2.95
C ARG A 171 -7.64 -13.42 4.16
N HIS A 172 -7.57 -14.73 3.93
CA HIS A 172 -7.34 -15.73 4.98
C HIS A 172 -5.96 -15.60 5.62
N ILE A 173 -4.93 -15.29 4.83
CA ILE A 173 -3.58 -15.00 5.36
C ILE A 173 -3.61 -13.79 6.29
N VAL A 174 -4.23 -12.69 5.88
CA VAL A 174 -4.32 -11.47 6.71
C VAL A 174 -5.08 -11.72 8.01
N ALA A 175 -6.21 -12.44 7.96
CA ALA A 175 -7.07 -12.67 9.11
C ALA A 175 -6.54 -13.75 10.08
N ALA A 176 -6.05 -14.87 9.55
CA ALA A 176 -5.74 -16.05 10.37
C ALA A 176 -4.24 -16.40 10.45
N SER A 177 -3.42 -15.98 9.47
CA SER A 177 -2.01 -16.36 9.42
C SER A 177 -1.08 -15.28 8.86
N PRO A 178 -1.05 -14.07 9.46
CA PRO A 178 -0.20 -12.98 8.97
C PRO A 178 1.30 -13.33 9.01
N GLY A 179 1.67 -14.30 9.86
CA GLY A 179 3.02 -14.88 9.92
C GLY A 179 3.52 -15.46 8.59
N THR A 180 2.63 -15.85 7.68
CA THR A 180 3.00 -16.35 6.35
C THR A 180 3.44 -15.23 5.42
N ALA A 181 2.69 -14.12 5.39
CA ALA A 181 3.10 -12.92 4.65
C ALA A 181 4.43 -12.37 5.20
N ILE A 182 4.54 -12.27 6.53
CA ILE A 182 5.77 -11.87 7.23
C ILE A 182 6.94 -12.77 6.80
N GLY A 183 6.76 -14.09 6.88
CA GLY A 183 7.81 -15.06 6.55
C GLY A 183 8.26 -14.97 5.09
N LEU A 184 7.34 -14.85 4.13
CA LEU A 184 7.70 -14.73 2.71
C LEU A 184 8.51 -13.45 2.44
N MET A 185 8.06 -12.31 2.94
CA MET A 185 8.72 -11.02 2.69
C MET A 185 10.05 -10.90 3.43
N GLN A 186 10.14 -11.41 4.65
CA GLN A 186 11.40 -11.46 5.41
C GLN A 186 12.43 -12.36 4.73
N GLU A 187 12.05 -13.55 4.28
CA GLU A 187 12.95 -14.45 3.55
C GLU A 187 13.40 -13.84 2.22
N ALA A 188 12.49 -13.19 1.48
CA ALA A 188 12.85 -12.45 0.25
C ALA A 188 13.88 -11.35 0.53
N THR A 189 13.72 -10.63 1.63
CA THR A 189 14.66 -9.58 2.05
C THR A 189 16.00 -10.17 2.49
N GLN A 190 16.00 -11.16 3.39
CA GLN A 190 17.21 -11.78 3.95
C GLN A 190 18.05 -12.48 2.89
N GLN A 191 17.40 -13.17 1.96
CA GLN A 191 18.06 -13.86 0.85
C GLN A 191 18.34 -12.94 -0.36
N ARG A 192 17.95 -11.66 -0.28
CA ARG A 192 18.09 -10.63 -1.33
C ARG A 192 17.47 -11.04 -2.67
N VAL A 193 16.30 -11.68 -2.62
CA VAL A 193 15.53 -12.12 -3.79
C VAL A 193 14.41 -11.12 -4.07
N PHE A 194 14.79 -9.92 -4.47
CA PHE A 194 13.85 -8.80 -4.63
C PHE A 194 12.94 -8.89 -5.87
N ARG A 195 13.32 -9.71 -6.85
CA ARG A 195 12.58 -9.91 -8.11
C ARG A 195 11.77 -11.21 -8.14
N ALA A 196 11.51 -11.81 -6.98
CA ALA A 196 10.53 -12.89 -6.89
C ALA A 196 9.15 -12.36 -7.33
N PRO A 197 8.27 -13.20 -7.91
CA PRO A 197 6.91 -12.81 -8.32
C PRO A 197 5.97 -12.62 -7.11
N LEU A 198 6.39 -11.79 -6.16
CA LEU A 198 5.65 -11.43 -4.94
C LEU A 198 4.82 -10.17 -5.11
N GLY A 199 4.93 -9.48 -6.25
CA GLY A 199 4.24 -8.22 -6.51
C GLY A 199 2.72 -8.30 -6.28
N GLN A 200 2.04 -9.17 -7.02
CA GLN A 200 0.59 -9.35 -6.89
C GLN A 200 0.18 -9.85 -5.49
N PHE A 201 0.97 -10.76 -4.92
CA PHE A 201 0.74 -11.27 -3.57
C PHE A 201 0.79 -10.14 -2.55
N SER A 202 1.84 -9.33 -2.58
CA SER A 202 2.04 -8.23 -1.64
C SER A 202 0.97 -7.13 -1.80
N GLN A 203 0.60 -6.78 -3.04
CA GLN A 203 -0.52 -5.88 -3.32
C GLN A 203 -1.84 -6.40 -2.71
N ASN A 204 -2.19 -7.67 -2.95
CA ASN A 204 -3.44 -8.23 -2.45
C ASN A 204 -3.44 -8.36 -0.92
N ILE A 205 -2.30 -8.68 -0.30
CA ILE A 205 -2.15 -8.64 1.15
C ILE A 205 -2.37 -7.23 1.69
N THR A 206 -1.79 -6.20 1.04
CA THR A 206 -2.01 -4.80 1.44
C THR A 206 -3.48 -4.42 1.35
N ILE A 207 -4.15 -4.70 0.23
CA ILE A 207 -5.57 -4.35 0.02
C ILE A 207 -6.46 -5.03 1.07
N GLU A 208 -6.29 -6.33 1.29
CA GLU A 208 -7.09 -7.06 2.29
C GLU A 208 -6.74 -6.62 3.73
N ALA A 209 -5.49 -6.25 4.01
CA ALA A 209 -5.09 -5.69 5.30
C ALA A 209 -5.66 -4.29 5.54
N LEU A 210 -5.75 -3.45 4.51
CA LEU A 210 -6.37 -2.13 4.62
C LEU A 210 -7.86 -2.26 4.96
N LYS A 211 -8.59 -3.13 4.26
CA LYS A 211 -10.04 -3.32 4.43
C LYS A 211 -10.42 -4.05 5.72
N ASN A 212 -9.52 -4.88 6.27
CA ASN A 212 -9.76 -5.59 7.53
C ASN A 212 -9.23 -4.78 8.72
N ARG A 213 -10.12 -4.22 9.55
CA ARG A 213 -9.75 -3.46 10.75
C ARG A 213 -9.02 -4.27 11.82
N GLU A 214 -9.20 -5.59 11.81
CA GLU A 214 -8.50 -6.51 12.71
C GLU A 214 -7.16 -6.98 12.14
N SER A 215 -6.76 -6.48 10.96
CA SER A 215 -5.48 -6.83 10.37
C SER A 215 -4.32 -6.32 11.22
N PRO A 216 -3.14 -6.96 11.12
CA PRO A 216 -1.93 -6.45 11.76
C PRO A 216 -1.60 -5.02 11.38
N LEU A 217 -1.96 -4.56 10.18
CA LEU A 217 -1.64 -3.22 9.70
C LEU A 217 -2.34 -2.11 10.52
N HIS A 218 -3.54 -2.40 11.05
CA HIS A 218 -4.26 -1.50 11.95
C HIS A 218 -3.87 -1.76 13.41
N TYR A 219 -3.78 -3.02 13.81
CA TYR A 219 -3.48 -3.38 15.19
C TYR A 219 -2.07 -2.93 15.64
N GLU A 220 -1.07 -2.99 14.76
CA GLU A 220 0.31 -2.54 15.05
C GLU A 220 0.44 -1.02 15.25
N ASP A 221 -0.62 -0.25 15.07
CA ASP A 221 -0.62 1.20 15.32
C ASP A 221 -1.30 1.59 16.65
N ASP A 222 -2.11 0.69 17.22
CA ASP A 222 -2.88 1.00 18.43
C ASP A 222 -1.96 0.99 19.67
N LEU A 223 -1.28 2.10 19.93
CA LEU A 223 -0.38 2.27 21.08
C LEU A 223 -1.05 1.96 22.43
N SER A 224 -2.37 2.11 22.52
CA SER A 224 -3.14 1.80 23.74
C SER A 224 -3.40 0.31 23.92
N ASN A 225 -3.75 -0.42 22.86
CA ASN A 225 -4.29 -1.78 22.97
C ASN A 225 -3.36 -2.88 22.43
N SER A 226 -2.29 -2.55 21.71
CA SER A 226 -1.50 -3.55 20.97
C SER A 226 -0.22 -4.05 21.67
N GLY A 227 0.10 -3.49 22.85
CA GLY A 227 1.23 -3.95 23.68
C GLY A 227 2.57 -3.95 22.95
N LEU A 228 3.28 -5.09 22.95
CA LEU A 228 4.60 -5.22 22.30
C LEU A 228 4.52 -5.05 20.78
N LEU A 229 3.42 -5.47 20.15
CA LEU A 229 3.30 -5.51 18.69
C LEU A 229 3.34 -4.11 18.05
N SER A 230 2.83 -3.05 18.70
CA SER A 230 3.01 -1.69 18.18
C SER A 230 4.43 -1.17 18.21
N ARG A 231 5.30 -1.70 19.08
CA ARG A 231 6.70 -1.28 19.14
C ARG A 231 7.55 -1.98 18.08
N ILE A 232 7.29 -3.27 17.87
CA ILE A 232 8.09 -4.08 16.95
C ILE A 232 7.56 -4.07 15.51
N GLN A 233 6.25 -3.89 15.32
CA GLN A 233 5.55 -3.80 14.02
C GLN A 233 6.02 -4.84 12.98
N PRO A 234 6.01 -6.14 13.32
CA PRO A 234 6.63 -7.18 12.50
C PRO A 234 6.01 -7.29 11.11
N PHE A 235 4.70 -7.10 10.97
CA PHE A 235 4.01 -7.11 9.69
C PHE A 235 4.40 -5.89 8.86
N THR A 236 4.27 -4.70 9.42
CA THR A 236 4.59 -3.44 8.72
C THR A 236 6.05 -3.42 8.25
N ARG A 237 6.99 -3.82 9.11
CA ARG A 237 8.42 -3.89 8.77
C ARG A 237 8.73 -4.97 7.73
N ALA A 238 8.08 -6.14 7.79
CA ALA A 238 8.31 -7.19 6.81
C ALA A 238 7.79 -6.80 5.41
N MET A 239 6.59 -6.21 5.35
CA MET A 239 5.95 -5.85 4.08
C MET A 239 6.56 -4.61 3.43
N TYR A 240 6.90 -3.59 4.23
CA TYR A 240 7.23 -2.24 3.74
C TYR A 240 8.61 -1.74 4.19
N GLY A 241 9.31 -2.46 5.06
CA GLY A 241 10.58 -2.01 5.65
C GLY A 241 11.80 -2.19 4.75
N SER A 242 11.67 -2.81 3.57
CA SER A 242 12.75 -2.95 2.59
C SER A 242 12.36 -2.25 1.28
N PHE A 243 12.96 -1.09 1.02
CA PHE A 243 12.74 -0.36 -0.22
C PHE A 243 13.13 -1.21 -1.44
N GLU A 244 14.23 -1.96 -1.38
CA GLU A 244 14.71 -2.79 -2.49
C GLU A 244 13.70 -3.90 -2.86
N LEU A 245 13.04 -4.51 -1.87
CA LEU A 245 12.01 -5.51 -2.12
C LEU A 245 10.74 -4.87 -2.70
N VAL A 246 10.32 -3.73 -2.16
CA VAL A 246 9.12 -3.01 -2.61
C VAL A 246 9.30 -2.52 -4.05
N GLU A 247 10.42 -1.90 -4.38
CA GLU A 247 10.75 -1.45 -5.74
C GLU A 247 11.01 -2.64 -6.68
N GLY A 248 11.78 -3.65 -6.24
CA GLY A 248 12.11 -4.83 -7.03
C GLY A 248 10.89 -5.67 -7.41
N SER A 249 9.89 -5.76 -6.51
CA SER A 249 8.62 -6.44 -6.80
C SER A 249 7.82 -5.70 -7.88
N SER A 250 7.89 -4.36 -7.89
CA SER A 250 7.23 -3.53 -8.90
C SER A 250 7.73 -3.82 -10.32
N GLU A 251 9.04 -4.03 -10.49
CA GLU A 251 9.61 -4.44 -11.78
C GLU A 251 9.03 -5.78 -12.27
N ALA A 252 8.53 -6.60 -11.35
CA ALA A 252 7.94 -7.91 -11.62
C ALA A 252 6.40 -7.89 -11.76
N MET A 253 5.75 -6.71 -11.79
CA MET A 253 4.39 -6.36 -12.25
C MET A 253 3.71 -5.34 -11.33
N CYS A 254 3.76 -5.55 -10.01
CA CYS A 254 3.08 -4.74 -8.99
C CYS A 254 3.89 -4.71 -7.70
N SER A 255 3.58 -3.79 -6.78
CA SER A 255 4.23 -3.67 -5.48
C SER A 255 3.25 -3.69 -4.32
N ALA A 256 3.75 -3.91 -3.11
CA ALA A 256 2.99 -3.84 -1.86
C ALA A 256 2.29 -2.49 -1.68
N LEU A 257 2.82 -1.41 -2.26
CA LEU A 257 2.23 -0.07 -2.19
C LEU A 257 1.39 0.31 -3.42
N ASP A 258 1.37 -0.52 -4.46
CA ASP A 258 0.51 -0.27 -5.62
C ASP A 258 -0.93 -0.64 -5.25
N LEU A 259 -1.84 0.33 -5.26
CA LEU A 259 -3.27 0.08 -5.10
C LEU A 259 -3.95 0.13 -6.47
N ASP A 260 -4.86 -0.80 -6.75
CA ASP A 260 -5.75 -0.69 -7.90
C ASP A 260 -6.75 0.45 -7.64
N TYR A 261 -6.95 1.34 -8.62
CA TYR A 261 -7.89 2.46 -8.51
C TYR A 261 -9.30 2.02 -8.13
N ARG A 262 -9.72 0.81 -8.56
CA ARG A 262 -11.04 0.23 -8.23
C ARG A 262 -11.18 -0.08 -6.74
N GLU A 263 -10.06 -0.29 -6.06
CA GLU A 263 -10.03 -0.64 -4.65
C GLU A 263 -9.83 0.60 -3.76
N THR A 264 -9.36 1.72 -4.32
CA THR A 264 -9.10 2.96 -3.58
C THR A 264 -10.32 3.84 -3.38
N ASP A 265 -11.33 3.74 -4.27
CA ASP A 265 -12.48 4.66 -4.26
C ASP A 265 -13.35 4.55 -2.98
N ASP A 266 -13.39 3.37 -2.38
CA ASP A 266 -14.18 3.07 -1.17
C ASP A 266 -13.37 3.15 0.13
N LEU A 267 -12.07 3.48 0.05
CA LEU A 267 -11.22 3.52 1.24
C LEU A 267 -11.60 4.68 2.16
N LYS A 268 -11.76 4.37 3.44
CA LYS A 268 -12.08 5.30 4.53
C LYS A 268 -10.82 5.98 5.06
N ALA A 269 -11.00 7.05 5.83
CA ALA A 269 -9.87 7.81 6.37
C ALA A 269 -8.86 6.98 7.18
N ASN A 270 -9.34 6.05 8.02
CA ASN A 270 -8.47 5.17 8.82
C ASN A 270 -7.67 4.20 7.95
N GLU A 271 -8.20 3.80 6.80
CA GLU A 271 -7.54 2.92 5.83
C GLU A 271 -6.46 3.71 5.08
N TRP A 272 -6.75 4.96 4.67
CA TRP A 272 -5.74 5.85 4.10
C TRP A 272 -4.62 6.21 5.08
N GLU A 273 -4.91 6.35 6.37
CA GLU A 273 -3.90 6.52 7.42
C GLU A 273 -2.98 5.29 7.52
N ALA A 274 -3.56 4.08 7.50
CA ALA A 274 -2.80 2.84 7.48
C ALA A 274 -1.92 2.71 6.23
N TYR A 275 -2.43 3.08 5.05
CA TYR A 275 -1.65 3.14 3.82
C TYR A 275 -0.52 4.17 3.91
N GLY A 276 -0.79 5.34 4.50
CA GLY A 276 0.22 6.37 4.77
C GLY A 276 1.36 5.87 5.66
N ARG A 277 1.07 5.04 6.66
CA ARG A 277 2.11 4.38 7.50
C ARG A 277 2.95 3.38 6.69
N ALA A 278 2.31 2.58 5.84
CA ALA A 278 3.02 1.65 4.95
C ALA A 278 3.99 2.40 4.00
N LEU A 279 3.50 3.48 3.37
CA LEU A 279 4.31 4.34 2.51
C LEU A 279 5.47 4.97 3.30
N THR A 280 5.20 5.58 4.45
CA THR A 280 6.24 6.25 5.24
C THR A 280 7.27 5.28 5.83
N THR A 281 6.91 4.03 6.04
CA THR A 281 7.86 2.96 6.41
C THR A 281 8.84 2.69 5.27
N THR A 282 8.34 2.62 4.03
CA THR A 282 9.19 2.40 2.84
C THR A 282 10.08 3.61 2.56
N THR A 283 9.55 4.84 2.65
CA THR A 283 10.35 6.06 2.43
C THR A 283 11.45 6.21 3.48
N ALA A 284 11.22 5.76 4.73
CA ALA A 284 12.25 5.77 5.76
C ALA A 284 13.46 4.90 5.37
N ASP A 285 13.24 3.71 4.81
CA ASP A 285 14.32 2.83 4.34
C ASP A 285 14.97 3.38 3.05
N PHE A 286 14.18 3.95 2.15
CA PHE A 286 14.67 4.64 0.96
C PHE A 286 15.66 5.75 1.33
N PHE A 287 15.32 6.67 2.24
CA PHE A 287 16.20 7.78 2.59
C PHE A 287 17.42 7.37 3.45
N LYS A 288 17.47 6.17 4.00
CA LYS A 288 18.69 5.63 4.63
C LYS A 288 19.72 5.19 3.60
N SER A 289 19.27 4.72 2.43
CA SER A 289 20.11 4.04 1.44
C SER A 289 20.27 4.82 0.12
N LYS A 290 19.35 5.74 -0.18
CA LYS A 290 19.26 6.50 -1.42
C LYS A 290 19.15 8.00 -1.14
N ASN A 291 19.65 8.80 -2.07
CA ASN A 291 19.52 10.26 -2.02
C ASN A 291 18.20 10.73 -2.64
N CYS A 292 17.79 11.97 -2.35
CA CYS A 292 16.58 12.59 -2.92
C CYS A 292 16.56 12.64 -4.47
N ASP A 293 17.71 12.59 -5.13
CA ASP A 293 17.81 12.56 -6.60
C ASP A 293 17.50 11.17 -7.20
N SER A 294 17.46 10.14 -6.35
CA SER A 294 17.21 8.76 -6.77
C SER A 294 15.76 8.58 -7.20
N LYS A 295 15.54 7.73 -8.20
CA LYS A 295 14.21 7.46 -8.74
C LYS A 295 13.58 6.26 -8.05
N SER A 296 12.29 6.35 -7.83
CA SER A 296 11.43 5.22 -7.47
C SER A 296 10.08 5.40 -8.16
N TYR A 297 9.68 4.38 -8.93
CA TYR A 297 8.38 4.37 -9.58
C TYR A 297 7.27 4.07 -8.58
N VAL A 298 7.54 3.21 -7.59
CA VAL A 298 6.56 2.84 -6.56
C VAL A 298 6.25 4.02 -5.67
N LEU A 299 7.27 4.72 -5.16
CA LEU A 299 7.05 5.85 -4.26
C LEU A 299 6.32 7.00 -4.98
N ASN A 300 6.64 7.28 -6.25
CA ASN A 300 5.91 8.28 -7.02
C ASN A 300 4.42 7.93 -7.17
N ARG A 301 4.10 6.71 -7.62
CA ARG A 301 2.70 6.24 -7.74
C ARG A 301 1.98 6.20 -6.39
N SER A 302 2.69 5.87 -5.32
CA SER A 302 2.12 5.84 -3.97
C SER A 302 1.78 7.24 -3.46
N ILE A 303 2.60 8.24 -3.79
CA ILE A 303 2.29 9.65 -3.50
C ILE A 303 1.08 10.11 -4.32
N GLU A 304 0.96 9.70 -5.58
CA GLU A 304 -0.23 9.98 -6.41
C GLU A 304 -1.50 9.36 -5.80
N ASN A 305 -1.42 8.16 -5.21
CA ASN A 305 -2.54 7.57 -4.46
C ASN A 305 -2.93 8.42 -3.24
N ILE A 306 -1.94 8.92 -2.49
CA ILE A 306 -2.18 9.85 -1.36
C ILE A 306 -2.86 11.13 -1.83
N VAL A 307 -2.43 11.71 -2.95
CA VAL A 307 -3.11 12.89 -3.54
C VAL A 307 -4.55 12.53 -3.93
N THR A 308 -4.75 11.40 -4.59
CA THR A 308 -6.06 10.91 -5.05
C THR A 308 -7.05 10.72 -3.89
N SER A 309 -6.57 10.36 -2.70
CA SER A 309 -7.41 10.28 -1.49
C SER A 309 -8.12 11.60 -1.14
N THR A 310 -7.64 12.73 -1.67
CA THR A 310 -8.20 14.08 -1.45
C THR A 310 -9.14 14.54 -2.57
N ASN A 311 -9.30 13.76 -3.64
CA ASN A 311 -10.08 14.18 -4.82
C ASN A 311 -11.55 14.42 -4.51
N LYS A 312 -12.13 13.72 -3.52
CA LYS A 312 -13.54 13.86 -3.11
C LYS A 312 -13.80 15.03 -2.16
N ILE A 313 -12.78 15.83 -1.84
CA ILE A 313 -12.93 16.96 -0.91
C ILE A 313 -13.93 18.04 -1.40
N TYR A 314 -14.17 18.12 -2.71
CA TYR A 314 -15.20 19.03 -3.25
C TYR A 314 -16.61 18.71 -2.73
N MET A 315 -16.86 17.47 -2.29
CA MET A 315 -18.15 17.06 -1.72
C MET A 315 -18.46 17.78 -0.40
N ILE A 316 -17.45 18.35 0.26
CA ILE A 316 -17.61 19.18 1.45
C ILE A 316 -18.26 20.53 1.11
N ASN A 317 -18.13 21.01 -0.12
CA ASN A 317 -18.64 22.31 -0.53
C ASN A 317 -20.17 22.40 -0.37
N GLY A 318 -20.62 23.41 0.38
CA GLY A 318 -22.03 23.62 0.72
C GLY A 318 -22.46 22.97 2.03
N LEU A 319 -21.61 22.16 2.67
CA LEU A 319 -21.92 21.50 3.94
C LEU A 319 -21.46 22.35 5.14
N SER A 320 -22.36 22.52 6.11
CA SER A 320 -22.07 23.14 7.41
C SER A 320 -21.83 22.13 8.53
N ASP A 321 -22.51 20.97 8.50
CA ASP A 321 -22.40 19.94 9.54
C ASP A 321 -21.10 19.13 9.43
N TRP A 322 -20.24 19.28 10.44
CA TRP A 322 -18.98 18.54 10.62
C TRP A 322 -19.10 17.03 10.41
N GLN A 323 -20.20 16.41 10.87
CA GLN A 323 -20.34 14.96 10.79
C GLN A 323 -20.39 14.46 9.35
N LEU A 324 -20.97 15.25 8.44
CA LEU A 324 -21.12 14.92 7.03
C LEU A 324 -19.81 14.98 6.25
N TRP A 325 -18.85 15.79 6.71
CA TRP A 325 -17.58 15.98 6.01
C TRP A 325 -16.34 15.47 6.77
N ARG A 326 -16.54 14.82 7.93
CA ARG A 326 -15.47 14.31 8.79
C ARG A 326 -14.53 13.34 8.10
N ASP A 327 -15.05 12.40 7.31
CA ASP A 327 -14.24 11.37 6.65
C ASP A 327 -13.32 12.00 5.58
N GLU A 328 -13.85 12.83 4.68
CA GLU A 328 -13.08 13.52 3.63
C GLU A 328 -12.04 14.49 4.21
N TRP A 329 -12.38 15.21 5.29
CA TRP A 329 -11.39 16.01 6.01
C TRP A 329 -10.29 15.15 6.67
N SER A 330 -10.65 13.99 7.19
CA SER A 330 -9.68 13.08 7.82
C SER A 330 -8.71 12.49 6.78
N LYS A 331 -9.18 12.22 5.55
CA LYS A 331 -8.32 11.85 4.41
C LYS A 331 -7.33 12.95 4.06
N LEU A 332 -7.78 14.21 3.94
CA LEU A 332 -6.88 15.36 3.73
C LEU A 332 -5.83 15.45 4.85
N ARG A 333 -6.26 15.33 6.10
CA ARG A 333 -5.36 15.40 7.25
C ARG A 333 -4.31 14.29 7.21
N SER A 334 -4.71 13.07 6.86
CA SER A 334 -3.81 11.92 6.67
C SER A 334 -2.80 12.20 5.57
N ALA A 335 -3.24 12.65 4.39
CA ALA A 335 -2.36 12.99 3.27
C ALA A 335 -1.29 14.03 3.64
N MET A 336 -1.70 15.10 4.34
CA MET A 336 -0.75 16.11 4.82
C MET A 336 0.20 15.58 5.90
N SER A 337 -0.23 14.61 6.71
CA SER A 337 0.63 13.95 7.71
C SER A 337 1.72 13.08 7.07
N VAL A 338 1.37 12.38 6.00
CA VAL A 338 2.32 11.61 5.20
C VAL A 338 3.40 12.52 4.62
N ILE A 339 3.01 13.62 3.96
CA ILE A 339 3.97 14.58 3.38
C ILE A 339 4.91 15.14 4.45
N GLU A 340 4.37 15.55 5.59
CA GLU A 340 5.18 16.05 6.71
C GLU A 340 6.16 15.00 7.23
N THR A 341 5.71 13.75 7.37
CA THR A 341 6.56 12.65 7.83
C THR A 341 7.69 12.36 6.86
N ILE A 342 7.41 12.36 5.55
CA ILE A 342 8.42 12.18 4.50
C ILE A 342 9.46 13.31 4.57
N ILE A 343 9.03 14.57 4.68
CA ILE A 343 9.97 15.71 4.74
C ILE A 343 10.84 15.63 6.01
N ARG A 344 10.26 15.23 7.15
CA ARG A 344 11.02 14.98 8.37
C ARG A 344 12.08 13.88 8.17
N GLN A 345 11.74 12.78 7.49
CA GLN A 345 12.69 11.71 7.19
C GLN A 345 13.84 12.21 6.29
N ILE A 346 13.58 13.14 5.37
CA ILE A 346 14.64 13.80 4.59
C ILE A 346 15.54 14.62 5.52
N ASP A 347 14.99 15.45 6.40
CA ASP A 347 15.80 16.24 7.36
C ASP A 347 16.68 15.35 8.27
N GLU A 348 16.18 14.18 8.67
CA GLU A 348 16.88 13.26 9.57
C GLU A 348 17.99 12.46 8.88
N ASN A 349 17.80 12.07 7.61
CA ASN A 349 18.67 11.09 6.94
C ASN A 349 19.47 11.67 5.77
N GLN A 350 19.14 12.89 5.30
CA GLN A 350 19.72 13.46 4.09
C GLN A 350 20.36 14.82 4.36
N LYS A 351 21.30 15.20 3.50
CA LYS A 351 21.71 16.61 3.43
C LYS A 351 20.54 17.43 2.91
N THR A 352 20.38 18.64 3.46
CA THR A 352 19.34 19.56 3.02
C THR A 352 19.36 19.67 1.49
N PRO A 353 18.24 19.39 0.81
CA PRO A 353 18.17 19.46 -0.64
C PRO A 353 18.52 20.87 -1.15
N ASP A 354 19.09 20.96 -2.34
CA ASP A 354 19.46 22.25 -2.89
C ASP A 354 18.21 23.09 -3.21
N ARG A 355 18.28 24.41 -3.03
CA ARG A 355 17.22 25.37 -3.34
C ARG A 355 17.09 25.67 -4.84
N LYS A 356 17.71 24.83 -5.69
CA LYS A 356 17.64 24.88 -7.16
C LYS A 356 16.21 25.12 -7.64
N TYR A 357 16.09 25.81 -8.77
CA TYR A 357 14.80 26.04 -9.41
C TYR A 357 14.13 24.71 -9.79
N ILE A 358 12.83 24.57 -9.50
CA ILE A 358 12.00 23.61 -10.22
C ILE A 358 12.01 24.08 -11.66
N ASN A 359 12.70 23.35 -12.53
CA ASN A 359 12.55 23.53 -13.95
C ASN A 359 11.47 22.55 -14.41
N ILE A 360 10.24 23.01 -14.61
CA ILE A 360 9.09 22.17 -15.02
C ILE A 360 9.28 21.64 -16.45
N GLU A 361 10.14 22.25 -17.27
CA GLU A 361 10.52 21.73 -18.59
C GLU A 361 11.54 20.60 -18.51
N LYS A 362 12.03 20.27 -17.30
CA LYS A 362 12.74 19.03 -17.07
C LYS A 362 11.85 17.87 -17.48
N LYS A 363 12.35 17.09 -18.44
CA LYS A 363 11.81 15.75 -18.71
C LYS A 363 11.76 14.97 -17.39
N HIS A 364 10.78 14.09 -17.21
CA HIS A 364 10.51 13.33 -15.97
C HIS A 364 11.78 12.73 -15.31
N TYR A 365 12.79 12.37 -16.11
CA TYR A 365 14.06 11.83 -15.63
C TYR A 365 14.94 12.83 -14.83
N GLN A 366 14.68 14.15 -14.83
CA GLN A 366 15.51 15.14 -14.10
C GLN A 366 14.86 15.70 -12.81
N ARG A 367 13.67 15.21 -12.42
CA ARG A 367 12.93 15.62 -11.21
C ARG A 367 13.48 14.95 -9.94
N ASP A 368 13.72 15.68 -8.87
CA ASP A 368 14.09 15.03 -7.59
C ASP A 368 12.83 14.68 -6.76
N PHE A 369 13.01 14.00 -5.64
CA PHE A 369 11.90 13.62 -4.76
C PHE A 369 11.19 14.84 -4.15
N VAL A 370 11.90 15.97 -3.99
CA VAL A 370 11.29 17.23 -3.51
C VAL A 370 10.34 17.80 -4.55
N ASP A 371 10.66 17.67 -5.84
CA ASP A 371 9.76 18.06 -6.93
C ASP A 371 8.44 17.25 -6.88
N ILE A 372 8.51 15.93 -6.62
CA ILE A 372 7.33 15.06 -6.46
C ILE A 372 6.44 15.56 -5.30
N ILE A 373 7.06 15.90 -4.15
CA ILE A 373 6.33 16.43 -3.00
C ILE A 373 5.71 17.81 -3.29
N CYS A 374 6.41 18.68 -4.01
CA CYS A 374 5.86 19.97 -4.42
C CYS A 374 4.66 19.82 -5.36
N GLU A 375 4.72 18.89 -6.31
CA GLU A 375 3.61 18.55 -7.19
C GLU A 375 2.42 17.99 -6.39
N ALA A 376 2.67 17.08 -5.45
CA ALA A 376 1.63 16.54 -4.57
C ALA A 376 0.93 17.63 -3.74
N LEU A 377 1.70 18.52 -3.09
CA LEU A 377 1.15 19.67 -2.36
C LEU A 377 0.33 20.59 -3.27
N PHE A 378 0.76 20.77 -4.51
CA PHE A 378 0.08 21.60 -5.49
C PHE A 378 -1.26 21.02 -5.95
N GLU A 379 -1.30 19.71 -6.22
CA GLU A 379 -2.57 19.02 -6.54
C GLU A 379 -3.52 19.02 -5.35
N ILE A 380 -3.02 18.78 -4.12
CA ILE A 380 -3.83 18.87 -2.90
C ILE A 380 -4.38 20.29 -2.72
N MET A 381 -3.58 21.33 -2.96
CA MET A 381 -4.04 22.72 -2.92
C MET A 381 -5.18 22.96 -3.92
N PHE A 382 -5.07 22.43 -5.12
CA PHE A 382 -6.12 22.55 -6.14
C PHE A 382 -7.40 21.83 -5.71
N ASN A 383 -7.30 20.62 -5.16
CA ASN A 383 -8.44 19.90 -4.62
C ASN A 383 -9.12 20.68 -3.49
N VAL A 384 -8.35 21.20 -2.54
CA VAL A 384 -8.83 21.99 -1.40
C VAL A 384 -9.49 23.31 -1.84
N ALA A 385 -9.04 23.91 -2.95
CA ALA A 385 -9.65 25.11 -3.54
C ALA A 385 -11.07 24.90 -4.09
N SER A 386 -11.55 23.65 -4.17
CA SER A 386 -12.94 23.35 -4.56
C SER A 386 -13.97 23.66 -3.46
N VAL A 387 -13.55 23.76 -2.21
CA VAL A 387 -14.43 24.07 -1.06
C VAL A 387 -14.59 25.59 -0.96
N LYS A 388 -15.66 26.13 -1.55
CA LYS A 388 -15.92 27.57 -1.63
C LYS A 388 -16.73 28.10 -0.45
N HIS A 389 -17.76 27.38 -0.04
CA HIS A 389 -18.69 27.79 1.02
C HIS A 389 -19.14 26.58 1.85
N PRO A 390 -19.72 26.77 3.04
CA PRO A 390 -19.79 28.00 3.84
C PRO A 390 -18.41 28.56 4.21
N THR A 391 -18.33 29.84 4.57
CA THR A 391 -17.07 30.55 4.87
C THR A 391 -16.22 29.83 5.93
N ASP A 392 -16.84 29.37 7.02
CA ASP A 392 -16.13 28.69 8.11
C ASP A 392 -15.59 27.32 7.67
N THR A 393 -16.37 26.57 6.89
CA THR A 393 -15.94 25.29 6.32
C THR A 393 -14.76 25.50 5.37
N ALA A 394 -14.86 26.46 4.45
CA ALA A 394 -13.78 26.80 3.52
C ALA A 394 -12.51 27.23 4.28
N TRP A 395 -12.63 28.07 5.31
CA TRP A 395 -11.52 28.47 6.16
C TRP A 395 -10.90 27.28 6.91
N SER A 396 -11.71 26.39 7.46
CA SER A 396 -11.24 25.22 8.20
C SER A 396 -10.44 24.25 7.31
N ILE A 397 -10.90 24.00 6.09
CA ILE A 397 -10.19 23.14 5.13
C ILE A 397 -8.93 23.85 4.60
N GLN A 398 -9.09 25.05 4.03
CA GLN A 398 -8.02 25.74 3.30
C GLN A 398 -6.94 26.28 4.23
N HIS A 399 -7.33 27.00 5.28
CA HIS A 399 -6.39 27.63 6.20
C HIS A 399 -5.96 26.69 7.33
N ASN A 400 -6.91 26.16 8.11
CA ASN A 400 -6.57 25.44 9.35
C ASN A 400 -5.95 24.06 9.09
N THR A 401 -6.39 23.37 8.04
CA THR A 401 -5.94 21.99 7.74
C THR A 401 -4.78 21.97 6.75
N PHE A 402 -4.93 22.63 5.61
CA PHE A 402 -3.90 22.63 4.56
C PHE A 402 -2.79 23.66 4.84
N TRP A 403 -3.13 24.96 4.88
CA TRP A 403 -2.11 26.02 4.88
C TRP A 403 -1.29 26.12 6.18
N THR A 404 -1.97 26.06 7.33
CA THR A 404 -1.33 26.16 8.66
C THR A 404 -0.27 25.09 8.85
N LYS A 405 -0.47 23.90 8.27
CA LYS A 405 0.48 22.79 8.37
C LYS A 405 1.77 23.12 7.61
N ILE A 406 1.65 23.64 6.39
CA ILE A 406 2.80 24.07 5.57
C ILE A 406 3.57 25.23 6.26
N ASP A 407 2.87 26.26 6.73
CA ASP A 407 3.50 27.42 7.37
C ASP A 407 4.19 27.07 8.70
N ARG A 408 3.57 26.24 9.55
CA ARG A 408 4.20 25.80 10.81
C ARG A 408 5.44 24.95 10.54
N SER A 409 5.35 23.99 9.62
CA SER A 409 6.46 23.07 9.37
C SER A 409 7.64 23.78 8.68
N SER A 410 7.42 24.82 7.88
CA SER A 410 8.50 25.60 7.26
C SER A 410 9.34 26.43 8.21
N ARG A 411 8.74 26.88 9.31
CA ARG A 411 9.48 27.62 10.35
C ARG A 411 10.49 26.72 11.05
N ASN A 412 10.20 25.42 11.15
CA ASN A 412 10.94 24.47 11.98
C ASN A 412 11.89 23.55 11.19
N SER A 413 11.84 23.55 9.85
CA SER A 413 12.60 22.59 9.03
C SER A 413 13.33 23.27 7.86
N LYS A 414 14.59 22.88 7.65
CA LYS A 414 15.40 23.37 6.52
C LYS A 414 14.88 22.82 5.20
N THR A 415 14.50 21.54 5.15
CA THR A 415 13.92 20.94 3.95
C THR A 415 12.57 21.57 3.61
N TRP A 416 11.71 21.86 4.60
CA TRP A 416 10.47 22.57 4.35
C TRP A 416 10.68 23.97 3.76
N LYS A 417 11.74 24.70 4.13
CA LYS A 417 12.06 26.00 3.48
C LYS A 417 12.40 25.85 2.00
N VAL A 418 13.01 24.73 1.62
CA VAL A 418 13.30 24.38 0.22
C VAL A 418 12.01 24.00 -0.51
N VAL A 419 11.20 23.10 0.08
CA VAL A 419 9.88 22.71 -0.41
C VAL A 419 9.02 23.95 -0.64
N ASN A 420 8.90 24.85 0.35
CA ASN A 420 8.09 26.07 0.22
C ASN A 420 8.55 27.00 -0.89
N ALA A 421 9.87 27.20 -1.04
CA ALA A 421 10.40 28.03 -2.10
C ALA A 421 10.09 27.45 -3.49
N ARG A 422 10.19 26.12 -3.63
CA ARG A 422 9.91 25.38 -4.85
C ARG A 422 8.40 25.32 -5.15
N PHE A 423 7.58 24.95 -4.18
CA PHE A 423 6.11 24.98 -4.22
C PHE A 423 5.56 26.37 -4.59
N SER A 424 6.07 27.44 -3.95
CA SER A 424 5.63 28.80 -4.26
C SER A 424 5.93 29.19 -5.71
N ARG A 425 7.08 28.78 -6.25
CA ARG A 425 7.43 29.01 -7.66
C ARG A 425 6.55 28.21 -8.61
N LEU A 426 6.21 26.97 -8.26
CA LEU A 426 5.26 26.13 -9.01
C LEU A 426 3.90 26.80 -9.08
N ALA A 427 3.39 27.28 -7.94
CA ALA A 427 2.13 28.01 -7.87
C ALA A 427 2.14 29.29 -8.70
N ILE A 428 3.19 30.11 -8.59
CA ILE A 428 3.37 31.33 -9.39
C ILE A 428 3.36 31.02 -10.89
N LYS A 429 4.09 29.98 -11.30
CA LYS A 429 4.15 29.59 -12.70
C LYS A 429 2.77 29.20 -13.22
N GLU A 430 2.01 28.38 -12.50
CA GLU A 430 0.66 28.00 -12.92
C GLU A 430 -0.24 29.23 -13.07
N ILE A 431 -0.35 30.07 -12.02
CA ILE A 431 -1.28 31.19 -12.03
C ILE A 431 -0.85 32.28 -13.03
N SER A 432 0.44 32.40 -13.35
CA SER A 432 0.91 33.37 -14.35
C SER A 432 0.29 33.15 -15.75
N GLY A 433 -0.15 31.92 -16.05
CA GLY A 433 -0.85 31.59 -17.29
C GLY A 433 -2.16 32.34 -17.47
N MET A 434 -2.82 32.78 -16.38
CA MET A 434 -4.10 33.48 -16.42
C MET A 434 -4.02 34.84 -17.12
N ARG A 435 -2.81 35.41 -17.30
CA ARG A 435 -2.62 36.65 -18.07
C ARG A 435 -3.05 36.48 -19.52
N LYS A 436 -2.70 35.33 -20.11
CA LYS A 436 -3.00 34.98 -21.50
C LYS A 436 -4.40 34.39 -21.63
N TYR A 437 -4.67 33.36 -20.83
CA TYR A 437 -5.96 32.67 -20.83
C TYR A 437 -6.24 32.11 -19.44
N ALA A 438 -7.27 32.64 -18.79
CA ALA A 438 -7.70 32.16 -17.48
C ALA A 438 -8.46 30.83 -17.61
N ASN A 439 -8.25 29.93 -16.65
CA ASN A 439 -9.01 28.69 -16.54
C ASN A 439 -9.46 28.45 -15.10
N PHE A 440 -10.43 27.55 -14.90
CA PHE A 440 -10.98 27.24 -13.58
C PHE A 440 -9.91 26.78 -12.57
N ARG A 441 -8.86 26.10 -13.02
CA ARG A 441 -7.80 25.60 -12.15
C ARG A 441 -7.00 26.75 -11.53
N GLN A 442 -6.48 27.63 -12.37
CA GLN A 442 -5.72 28.81 -11.96
C GLN A 442 -6.56 29.72 -11.05
N ILE A 443 -7.81 29.98 -11.41
CA ILE A 443 -8.66 30.92 -10.70
C ILE A 443 -9.11 30.40 -9.33
N LYS A 444 -9.39 29.10 -9.21
CA LYS A 444 -9.64 28.48 -7.89
C LYS A 444 -8.42 28.60 -6.98
N ILE A 445 -7.22 28.36 -7.50
CA ILE A 445 -5.98 28.52 -6.74
C ILE A 445 -5.80 29.97 -6.28
N VAL A 446 -6.01 30.94 -7.17
CA VAL A 446 -5.98 32.36 -6.81
C VAL A 446 -7.00 32.67 -5.71
N GLY A 447 -8.23 32.20 -5.84
CA GLY A 447 -9.28 32.38 -4.83
C GLY A 447 -8.90 31.82 -3.46
N LEU A 448 -8.34 30.60 -3.40
CA LEU A 448 -7.82 30.01 -2.17
C LEU A 448 -6.70 30.88 -1.57
N LEU A 449 -5.74 31.31 -2.39
CA LEU A 449 -4.61 32.11 -1.92
C LEU A 449 -5.06 33.49 -1.40
N LEU A 450 -6.07 34.12 -2.01
CA LEU A 450 -6.68 35.36 -1.50
C LEU A 450 -7.46 35.11 -0.19
N ASN A 451 -8.23 34.01 -0.13
CA ASN A 451 -8.94 33.62 1.08
C ASN A 451 -7.97 33.33 2.23
N VAL A 452 -6.78 32.78 1.98
CA VAL A 452 -5.77 32.52 3.01
C VAL A 452 -4.95 33.78 3.35
N PHE A 453 -4.37 34.46 2.36
CA PHE A 453 -3.41 35.55 2.58
C PHE A 453 -4.03 36.93 2.82
N GLY A 454 -5.32 37.08 2.52
CA GLY A 454 -5.95 38.39 2.47
C GLY A 454 -5.80 39.06 1.11
N VAL A 455 -6.48 40.19 0.97
CA VAL A 455 -6.47 41.01 -0.25
C VAL A 455 -5.71 42.33 -0.06
N HIS A 456 -5.28 42.64 1.16
CA HIS A 456 -4.59 43.89 1.45
C HIS A 456 -3.17 44.00 0.84
N GLU A 457 -2.86 45.12 0.17
CA GLU A 457 -1.57 45.30 -0.53
C GLU A 457 -0.35 45.36 0.40
N LYS A 458 -0.48 45.98 1.58
CA LYS A 458 0.63 46.09 2.54
C LYS A 458 0.75 44.83 3.40
N LEU A 459 1.97 44.52 3.82
CA LEU A 459 2.22 43.49 4.83
C LEU A 459 2.15 44.20 6.18
N GLU A 460 0.98 44.23 6.80
CA GLU A 460 0.85 44.79 8.15
C GLU A 460 1.38 43.81 9.22
N ASN A 461 1.42 42.51 8.90
CA ASN A 461 1.88 41.47 9.82
C ASN A 461 3.09 40.68 9.28
N PRO A 462 4.17 40.50 10.07
CA PRO A 462 5.32 39.67 9.70
C PRO A 462 5.04 38.16 9.75
N TRP A 463 3.87 37.75 10.25
CA TRP A 463 3.39 36.37 10.18
C TRP A 463 3.21 35.98 8.70
N ASN A 464 3.91 34.94 8.24
CA ASN A 464 4.03 34.48 6.84
C ASN A 464 5.14 35.14 5.97
N SER A 465 6.26 35.56 6.57
CA SER A 465 7.42 36.06 5.80
C SER A 465 7.88 35.08 4.69
N ASP A 466 7.82 33.77 4.94
CA ASP A 466 8.21 32.72 4.00
C ASP A 466 7.35 32.72 2.71
N PHE A 467 6.10 33.19 2.78
CA PHE A 467 5.17 33.28 1.65
C PHE A 467 4.91 34.71 1.18
N ALA A 468 5.61 35.70 1.73
CA ALA A 468 5.42 37.11 1.37
C ALA A 468 5.57 37.36 -0.13
N PHE A 469 6.50 36.65 -0.79
CA PHE A 469 6.68 36.74 -2.24
C PHE A 469 5.46 36.21 -3.02
N LEU A 470 4.96 35.02 -2.66
CA LEU A 470 3.77 34.42 -3.29
C LEU A 470 2.56 35.33 -3.10
N ARG A 471 2.32 35.82 -1.87
CA ARG A 471 1.25 36.76 -1.54
C ARG A 471 1.30 38.02 -2.42
N ARG A 472 2.44 38.70 -2.46
CA ARG A 472 2.62 39.92 -3.27
C ARG A 472 2.33 39.65 -4.75
N TYR A 473 2.79 38.51 -5.26
CA TYR A 473 2.57 38.14 -6.65
C TYR A 473 1.08 37.89 -6.94
N VAL A 474 0.38 37.14 -6.09
CA VAL A 474 -1.06 36.84 -6.25
C VAL A 474 -1.88 38.13 -6.24
N ILE A 475 -1.64 39.03 -5.29
CA ILE A 475 -2.35 40.31 -5.20
C ILE A 475 -2.08 41.16 -6.45
N ALA A 476 -0.81 41.35 -6.82
CA ALA A 476 -0.45 42.15 -7.98
C ALA A 476 -0.98 41.56 -9.30
N LEU A 477 -1.01 40.24 -9.43
CA LEU A 477 -1.58 39.56 -10.59
C LEU A 477 -3.09 39.77 -10.65
N THR A 478 -3.79 39.51 -9.54
CA THR A 478 -5.25 39.64 -9.44
C THR A 478 -5.69 41.07 -9.76
N LYS A 479 -5.02 42.05 -9.17
CA LYS A 479 -5.28 43.49 -9.40
C LYS A 479 -5.29 43.84 -10.90
N LYS A 480 -4.33 43.30 -11.65
CA LYS A 480 -4.14 43.59 -13.09
C LYS A 480 -5.04 42.80 -14.03
N THR A 481 -5.56 41.66 -13.60
CA THR A 481 -6.15 40.67 -14.52
C THR A 481 -7.59 40.32 -14.18
N TYR A 482 -8.07 40.54 -12.95
CA TYR A 482 -9.39 40.10 -12.55
C TYR A 482 -10.51 40.74 -13.37
N LEU A 483 -10.45 42.07 -13.62
CA LEU A 483 -11.48 42.75 -14.43
C LEU A 483 -11.50 42.29 -15.90
N LYS A 484 -10.33 41.98 -16.48
CA LYS A 484 -10.24 41.32 -17.80
C LYS A 484 -11.04 40.02 -17.80
N ILE A 485 -10.84 39.19 -16.78
CA ILE A 485 -11.50 37.89 -16.69
C ILE A 485 -13.00 38.04 -16.41
N VAL A 486 -13.42 39.00 -15.58
CA VAL A 486 -14.85 39.29 -15.36
C VAL A 486 -15.54 39.65 -16.67
N ALA A 487 -14.89 40.44 -17.53
CA ALA A 487 -15.46 40.87 -18.79
C ALA A 487 -15.41 39.79 -19.89
N GLU A 488 -14.31 39.04 -20.00
CA GLU A 488 -14.15 38.00 -21.03
C GLU A 488 -14.83 36.66 -20.63
N GLN A 489 -14.80 36.30 -19.34
CA GLN A 489 -15.19 34.98 -18.82
C GLN A 489 -15.75 35.07 -17.38
N PRO A 490 -16.97 35.62 -17.18
CA PRO A 490 -17.51 35.89 -15.84
C PRO A 490 -17.63 34.64 -14.96
N HIS A 491 -18.08 33.51 -15.51
CA HIS A 491 -18.17 32.24 -14.76
C HIS A 491 -16.82 31.72 -14.26
N VAL A 492 -15.73 32.06 -14.97
CA VAL A 492 -14.37 31.72 -14.53
C VAL A 492 -13.95 32.66 -13.41
N ALA A 493 -14.24 33.96 -13.49
CA ALA A 493 -13.96 34.94 -12.44
C ALA A 493 -14.69 34.62 -11.10
N GLU A 494 -15.93 34.13 -11.17
CA GLU A 494 -16.69 33.68 -9.99
C GLU A 494 -15.99 32.53 -9.24
N ALA A 495 -15.13 31.76 -9.91
CA ALA A 495 -14.38 30.69 -9.25
C ALA A 495 -13.33 31.19 -8.25
N ALA A 496 -12.94 32.47 -8.31
CA ALA A 496 -12.01 33.09 -7.37
C ALA A 496 -12.71 33.61 -6.10
N LEU A 497 -14.04 33.70 -6.11
CA LEU A 497 -14.84 34.15 -4.98
C LEU A 497 -15.05 32.96 -4.03
N ILE A 498 -14.09 32.80 -3.12
CA ILE A 498 -13.98 31.67 -2.20
C ILE A 498 -14.06 32.17 -0.77
N GLY A 499 -14.83 31.47 0.06
CA GLY A 499 -14.95 31.74 1.49
C GLY A 499 -15.50 33.13 1.74
N SER A 500 -14.65 33.99 2.31
CA SER A 500 -14.99 35.37 2.68
C SER A 500 -14.71 36.42 1.62
N VAL A 501 -14.23 36.01 0.43
CA VAL A 501 -13.88 36.94 -0.66
C VAL A 501 -15.07 37.15 -1.60
N THR A 502 -15.45 38.42 -1.80
CA THR A 502 -16.56 38.86 -2.66
C THR A 502 -16.11 39.96 -3.62
N PHE A 503 -16.82 40.13 -4.74
CA PHE A 503 -16.56 41.18 -5.72
C PHE A 503 -17.62 42.28 -5.68
N ASP A 504 -17.16 43.54 -5.59
CA ASP A 504 -17.98 44.75 -5.66
C ASP A 504 -17.80 45.36 -7.05
N ALA A 505 -18.79 45.11 -7.91
CA ALA A 505 -18.75 45.48 -9.33
C ALA A 505 -18.84 47.01 -9.53
N GLU A 506 -19.59 47.72 -8.68
CA GLU A 506 -19.76 49.18 -8.78
C GLU A 506 -18.44 49.90 -8.50
N ARG A 507 -17.73 49.46 -7.46
CA ARG A 507 -16.45 50.07 -7.05
C ARG A 507 -15.23 49.36 -7.62
N LYS A 508 -15.44 48.37 -8.50
CA LYS A 508 -14.39 47.56 -9.16
C LYS A 508 -13.33 47.05 -8.17
N ARG A 509 -13.75 46.42 -7.08
CA ARG A 509 -12.85 45.99 -6.00
C ARG A 509 -13.21 44.61 -5.45
N LEU A 510 -12.20 43.91 -4.95
CA LEU A 510 -12.39 42.68 -4.16
C LEU A 510 -12.45 43.04 -2.68
N ILE A 511 -13.36 42.37 -1.96
CA ILE A 511 -13.58 42.57 -0.53
C ILE A 511 -13.39 41.23 0.17
N LYS A 512 -12.58 41.20 1.23
CA LYS A 512 -12.51 40.06 2.14
C LYS A 512 -13.14 40.43 3.47
N THR A 513 -14.15 39.67 3.90
CA THR A 513 -14.89 39.92 5.13
C THR A 513 -14.54 38.90 6.20
N TYR A 514 -13.87 39.32 7.27
CA TYR A 514 -13.53 38.44 8.37
C TYR A 514 -14.74 38.14 9.26
N ALA A 515 -14.66 37.06 10.03
CA ALA A 515 -15.66 36.76 11.05
C ALA A 515 -15.79 37.95 12.02
N GLN A 516 -17.03 38.30 12.36
CA GLN A 516 -17.34 39.44 13.23
C GLN A 516 -16.71 39.30 14.62
N GLY A 517 -16.66 38.08 15.16
CA GLY A 517 -16.14 37.84 16.50
C GLY A 517 -16.89 38.67 17.54
N LEU A 518 -16.13 39.43 18.36
CA LEU A 518 -16.66 40.34 19.38
C LEU A 518 -16.80 41.79 18.88
N SER A 519 -16.49 42.07 17.61
CA SER A 519 -16.55 43.42 17.05
C SER A 519 -17.99 43.79 16.64
N PHE A 520 -18.30 45.09 16.66
CA PHE A 520 -19.61 45.61 16.24
C PHE A 520 -19.89 45.34 14.75
N GLU A 521 -18.87 45.44 13.91
CA GLU A 521 -18.92 45.12 12.49
C GLU A 521 -17.79 44.15 12.12
N PRO A 522 -18.00 43.28 11.12
CA PRO A 522 -16.94 42.43 10.62
C PRO A 522 -15.82 43.26 9.99
N SER A 523 -14.58 42.95 10.34
CA SER A 523 -13.42 43.57 9.70
C SER A 523 -13.39 43.24 8.21
N ARG A 524 -13.05 44.23 7.38
CA ARG A 524 -13.01 44.10 5.92
C ARG A 524 -11.68 44.59 5.37
N GLU A 525 -11.12 43.81 4.46
CA GLU A 525 -10.02 44.24 3.60
C GLU A 525 -10.54 44.53 2.19
N TYR A 526 -9.95 45.52 1.54
CA TYR A 526 -10.31 45.96 0.20
C TYR A 526 -9.08 45.89 -0.72
N LEU A 527 -9.29 45.46 -1.96
CA LEU A 527 -8.33 45.52 -3.05
C LEU A 527 -8.98 46.18 -4.26
N ASP A 528 -8.60 47.41 -4.52
CA ASP A 528 -9.02 48.14 -5.73
C ASP A 528 -8.32 47.54 -6.95
N LEU A 529 -9.08 47.27 -8.02
CA LEU A 529 -8.57 46.61 -9.22
C LEU A 529 -8.14 47.65 -10.27
N ASP A 530 -7.12 47.31 -11.06
CA ASP A 530 -6.66 48.19 -12.14
C ASP A 530 -7.70 48.19 -13.26
N ASP A 531 -8.04 49.38 -13.77
CA ASP A 531 -8.93 49.50 -14.93
C ASP A 531 -8.40 48.69 -16.11
N TRP A 532 -9.29 47.91 -16.71
CA TRP A 532 -9.01 47.13 -17.91
C TRP A 532 -9.69 47.76 -19.12
N ASP A 533 -8.89 48.07 -20.14
CA ASP A 533 -9.33 48.65 -21.40
C ASP A 533 -9.04 47.67 -22.54
N PRO A 534 -10.07 47.07 -23.18
CA PRO A 534 -9.89 46.12 -24.28
C PRO A 534 -9.26 46.75 -25.53
N SER A 535 -9.22 48.09 -25.64
CA SER A 535 -8.60 48.79 -26.78
C SER A 535 -7.07 48.92 -26.66
N ARG A 536 -6.50 48.69 -25.46
CA ARG A 536 -5.06 48.58 -25.25
C ARG A 536 -4.62 47.15 -25.56
N GLY A 537 -4.48 46.83 -26.86
CA GLY A 537 -3.89 45.57 -27.30
C GLY A 537 -2.56 45.28 -26.60
N GLU A 538 -2.37 44.02 -26.17
CA GLU A 538 -1.29 43.58 -25.28
C GLU A 538 0.11 44.04 -25.75
N LYS A 539 0.62 45.11 -25.12
CA LYS A 539 2.07 45.34 -24.96
C LYS A 539 2.40 45.19 -23.47
N LEU A 540 2.43 43.96 -22.95
CA LEU A 540 2.96 43.65 -21.62
C LEU A 540 3.66 42.28 -21.58
#